data_AF-A0A9X9A0F1-F1
#
_entry.id   AF-A0A9X9A0F1-F1
#
_cell.length_a   1.000
_cell.length_b   1.000
_cell.length_c   1.000
_cell.angle_alpha   90.00
_cell.angle_beta   90.00
_cell.angle_gamma   90.00
#
_symmetry.space_group_name_H-M   'P 1'
#
loop_
_entity.id
_entity.type
_entity.pdbx_description
1 polymer ?
#
loop_
_entity_poly.entity_id
_entity_poly.type
_entity_poly.pdbx_seq_one_letter_code
_entity_poly.pdbx_strand_id
1 'polypeptide(L)'
;AAVVGAAFAVAGAIMQGVTRNPLADAGVLGINAGAMFVVALSFAFFPHMPYSYLMIVSFIGAVLSTVLIFVIGSATSGGLTPMRLTIAGAVMAAL
;
A
#
# COMPACT_ATOMS: atom_id res chain seq x y z
N ALA A 1 20.68 -1.26 4.79
CA ALA A 1 19.75 -1.41 5.94
C ALA A 1 19.31 -0.06 6.51
N ALA A 2 20.24 0.81 6.95
CA ALA A 2 19.91 2.11 7.56
C ALA A 2 18.98 3.01 6.70
N VAL A 3 19.25 3.12 5.39
CA VAL A 3 18.43 3.92 4.46
C VAL A 3 17.01 3.40 4.33
N VAL A 4 16.85 2.07 4.24
CA VAL A 4 15.54 1.42 4.15
C VAL A 4 14.77 1.58 5.47
N GLY A 5 15.44 1.41 6.61
CA GLY A 5 14.83 1.62 7.93
C GLY A 5 14.38 3.07 8.16
N ALA A 6 15.19 4.05 7.76
CA ALA A 6 14.81 5.46 7.82
C ALA A 6 13.60 5.78 6.92
N ALA A 7 13.58 5.23 5.70
CA ALA A 7 12.44 5.39 4.78
C ALA A 7 11.14 4.80 5.36
N PHE A 8 11.21 3.60 5.97
CA PHE A 8 10.06 3.00 6.65
C PHE A 8 9.59 3.80 7.87
N ALA A 9 10.52 4.33 8.68
CA ALA A 9 10.18 5.16 9.84
C ALA A 9 9.45 6.44 9.41
N VAL A 10 9.92 7.11 8.35
CA VAL A 10 9.27 8.31 7.81
C VAL A 10 7.90 7.97 7.21
N ALA A 11 7.79 6.89 6.43
CA ALA A 11 6.53 6.44 5.87
C ALA A 11 5.49 6.10 6.96
N GLY A 12 5.90 5.40 8.01
CA GLY A 12 5.06 5.10 9.18
C GLY A 12 4.59 6.35 9.91
N ALA A 13 5.49 7.32 10.15
CA ALA A 13 5.14 8.58 10.79
C ALA A 13 4.13 9.41 9.95
N ILE A 14 4.31 9.46 8.62
CA ILE A 14 3.35 10.13 7.71
C ILE A 14 1.99 9.46 7.79
N MET A 15 1.96 8.13 7.75
CA MET A 15 0.74 7.33 7.79
C MET A 15 -0.03 7.52 9.11
N GLN A 16 0.68 7.48 10.24
CA GLN A 16 0.11 7.76 11.56
C GLN A 16 -0.42 9.20 11.64
N GLY A 17 0.27 10.17 11.04
CA GLY A 17 -0.17 11.57 10.97
C GLY A 17 -1.44 11.78 10.14
N VAL A 18 -1.54 11.16 8.97
CA VAL A 18 -2.69 11.26 8.07
C VAL A 18 -3.92 10.55 8.64
N THR A 19 -3.73 9.36 9.21
CA THR A 19 -4.82 8.57 9.81
C THR A 19 -5.16 9.01 11.23
N ARG A 20 -4.31 9.82 11.88
CA ARG A 20 -4.39 10.14 13.32
C ARG A 20 -4.53 8.88 14.18
N ASN A 21 -3.93 7.77 13.74
CA ASN A 21 -4.02 6.48 14.39
C ASN A 21 -2.60 5.93 14.64
N PRO A 22 -2.17 5.80 15.90
CA PRO A 22 -0.82 5.31 16.22
C PRO A 22 -0.60 3.83 15.84
N LEU A 23 -1.66 3.10 15.47
CA LEU A 23 -1.61 1.72 14.97
C LEU A 23 -1.58 1.64 13.43
N ALA A 24 -1.68 2.78 12.72
CA ALA A 24 -1.62 2.77 11.27
C ALA A 24 -0.20 2.48 10.79
N ASP A 25 -0.08 1.46 9.94
CA ASP A 25 1.17 1.07 9.29
C ASP A 25 0.98 0.99 7.78
N ALA A 26 2.03 1.35 7.02
CA ALA A 26 2.04 1.34 5.55
C ALA A 26 1.80 -0.06 4.99
N GLY A 27 2.23 -1.10 5.71
CA GLY A 27 1.92 -2.48 5.38
C GLY A 27 0.43 -2.81 5.53
N VAL A 28 -0.23 -2.26 6.57
CA VAL A 28 -1.61 -2.57 6.94
C VAL A 28 -2.65 -1.87 6.07
N LEU A 29 -2.30 -0.80 5.33
CA LEU A 29 -3.26 -0.17 4.42
C LEU A 29 -3.48 -0.94 3.10
N GLY A 30 -2.66 -1.95 2.77
CA GLY A 30 -2.80 -2.74 1.53
C GLY A 30 -1.78 -2.40 0.43
N ILE A 31 -0.78 -1.54 0.71
CA ILE A 31 0.30 -1.24 -0.24
C ILE A 31 1.12 -2.49 -0.55
N ASN A 32 1.41 -3.30 0.48
CA ASN A 32 2.19 -4.52 0.34
C ASN A 32 1.39 -5.62 -0.39
N ALA A 33 0.10 -5.76 -0.08
CA ALA A 33 -0.81 -6.68 -0.77
C ALA A 33 -0.87 -6.37 -2.28
N GLY A 34 -1.05 -5.10 -2.66
CA GLY A 34 -1.09 -4.72 -4.07
C GLY A 34 0.24 -4.84 -4.82
N ALA A 35 1.37 -4.60 -4.14
CA ALA A 35 2.69 -4.89 -4.70
C ALA A 35 2.87 -6.40 -4.98
N MET A 36 2.50 -7.25 -4.01
CA MET A 36 2.57 -8.71 -4.18
C MET A 36 1.61 -9.24 -5.24
N PHE A 37 0.40 -8.68 -5.35
CA PHE A 37 -0.56 -9.04 -6.38
C PHE A 37 0.00 -8.81 -7.79
N VAL A 38 0.60 -7.63 -8.03
CA VAL A 38 1.19 -7.30 -9.33
C VAL A 38 2.44 -8.13 -9.62
N VAL A 39 3.23 -8.46 -8.60
CA VAL A 39 4.36 -9.41 -8.73
C VAL A 39 3.86 -10.81 -9.08
N ALA A 40 2.81 -11.32 -8.42
CA ALA A 40 2.22 -12.62 -8.72
C ALA A 40 1.66 -12.66 -10.15
N LEU A 41 1.00 -11.59 -10.58
CA LEU A 41 0.51 -11.44 -11.96
C LEU A 41 1.68 -11.42 -12.96
N SER A 42 2.78 -10.73 -12.63
CA SER A 42 3.96 -10.68 -13.48
C SER A 42 4.60 -12.06 -13.65
N PHE A 43 4.69 -12.85 -12.57
CA PHE A 43 5.17 -14.23 -12.66
C PHE A 43 4.22 -15.14 -13.44
N ALA A 44 2.90 -14.92 -13.35
CA ALA A 44 1.90 -15.69 -14.08
C ALA A 44 1.99 -15.48 -15.61
N PHE A 45 2.25 -14.25 -16.07
CA PHE A 45 2.37 -13.94 -17.50
C PHE A 45 3.81 -14.04 -18.05
N PHE A 46 4.81 -13.71 -17.23
CA PHE A 46 6.22 -13.64 -17.62
C PHE A 46 7.15 -14.22 -16.54
N PRO A 47 7.28 -15.55 -16.44
CA PRO A 47 8.05 -16.21 -15.38
C PRO A 47 9.57 -16.00 -15.46
N HIS A 48 10.11 -15.52 -16.59
CA HIS A 48 11.55 -15.31 -16.80
C HIS A 48 12.01 -13.85 -16.72
N MET A 49 11.25 -12.97 -16.05
CA MET A 49 11.62 -11.56 -15.93
C MET A 49 12.85 -11.35 -15.03
N PRO A 50 13.79 -10.46 -15.41
CA PRO A 50 14.93 -10.11 -14.57
C PRO A 50 14.49 -9.34 -13.32
N TYR A 51 15.22 -9.51 -12.21
CA TYR A 51 14.90 -8.91 -10.91
C TYR A 51 14.75 -7.38 -10.94
N SER A 52 15.52 -6.69 -11.80
CA SER A 52 15.43 -5.23 -11.97
C SER A 52 14.05 -4.80 -12.46
N TYR A 53 13.43 -5.58 -13.34
CA TYR A 53 12.11 -5.30 -13.88
C TYR A 53 11.02 -5.62 -12.86
N LEU A 54 11.16 -6.74 -12.12
CA LEU A 54 10.26 -7.09 -11.03
C LEU A 54 10.22 -6.00 -9.95
N MET A 55 11.34 -5.34 -9.65
CA MET A 55 11.39 -4.25 -8.69
C MET A 55 10.59 -3.02 -9.16
N ILE A 56 10.66 -2.67 -10.45
CA ILE A 56 9.89 -1.54 -11.00
C ILE A 56 8.40 -1.91 -11.06
N VAL A 57 8.09 -3.13 -11.45
CA VAL A 57 6.71 -3.61 -11.57
C VAL A 57 6.03 -3.74 -10.19
N SER A 58 6.75 -4.19 -9.15
CA SER A 58 6.23 -4.20 -7.78
C SER A 58 5.99 -2.79 -7.24
N PHE A 59 6.85 -1.83 -7.57
CA PHE A 59 6.67 -0.43 -7.22
C PHE A 59 5.43 0.16 -7.90
N ILE A 60 5.20 -0.15 -9.18
CA ILE A 60 3.97 0.23 -9.89
C ILE A 60 2.75 -0.36 -9.17
N GLY A 61 2.79 -1.62 -8.77
CA GLY A 61 1.72 -2.26 -8.01
C GLY A 61 1.44 -1.59 -6.66
N ALA A 62 2.49 -1.20 -5.94
CA ALA A 62 2.37 -0.45 -4.69
C ALA A 62 1.68 0.92 -4.89
N VAL A 63 2.07 1.65 -5.94
CA VAL A 63 1.46 2.94 -6.29
C VAL A 63 0.00 2.76 -6.69
N LEU A 64 -0.30 1.76 -7.51
CA LEU A 64 -1.67 1.47 -7.97
C LEU A 64 -2.58 1.12 -6.79
N SER A 65 -2.08 0.31 -5.86
CA SER A 65 -2.79 -0.02 -4.62
C SER A 65 -3.07 1.22 -3.78
N THR A 66 -2.05 2.06 -3.57
CA THR A 66 -2.20 3.33 -2.82
C THR A 66 -3.25 4.23 -3.44
N VAL A 67 -3.26 4.36 -4.78
CA VAL A 67 -4.26 5.12 -5.52
C VAL A 67 -5.64 4.52 -5.33
N LEU A 68 -5.80 3.20 -5.46
CA LEU A 68 -7.09 2.52 -5.26
C LEU A 68 -7.63 2.71 -3.84
N ILE A 69 -6.79 2.56 -2.82
CA ILE A 69 -7.15 2.79 -1.42
C ILE A 69 -7.62 4.24 -1.24
N PHE A 70 -6.90 5.20 -1.83
CA PHE A 70 -7.26 6.61 -1.75
C PHE A 70 -8.58 6.92 -2.47
N VAL A 71 -8.77 6.34 -3.66
CA VAL A 71 -10.01 6.47 -4.45
C VAL A 71 -11.19 5.87 -3.68
N ILE A 72 -11.08 4.66 -3.15
CA ILE A 72 -12.14 3.98 -2.38
C ILE A 72 -12.43 4.73 -1.06
N GLY A 73 -11.38 5.19 -0.38
CA GLY A 73 -11.51 6.04 0.81
C GLY A 73 -12.21 7.37 0.51
N SER A 74 -11.96 7.96 -0.67
CA SER A 74 -12.59 9.21 -1.12
C SER A 74 -14.01 9.03 -1.68
N ALA A 75 -14.31 7.87 -2.28
CA ALA A 75 -15.60 7.52 -2.87
C ALA A 75 -16.62 7.05 -1.82
N THR A 76 -16.18 6.81 -0.58
CA THR A 76 -17.07 6.52 0.54
C THR A 76 -17.84 7.78 0.95
N SER A 77 -19.13 7.79 0.62
CA SER A 77 -20.08 8.86 0.92
C SER A 77 -20.19 9.13 2.44
N GLY A 78 -19.76 10.33 2.85
CA GLY A 78 -19.84 10.81 4.25
C GLY A 78 -18.65 11.64 4.76
N GLY A 79 -17.61 11.85 3.95
CA GLY A 79 -16.42 12.63 4.34
C GLY A 79 -15.32 11.82 5.02
N LEU A 80 -14.09 12.35 4.97
CA LEU A 80 -12.84 11.78 5.54
C LEU A 80 -12.91 11.71 7.07
N THR A 81 -13.60 10.69 7.59
CA THR A 81 -13.51 10.34 9.02
C THR A 81 -12.38 9.33 9.20
N PRO A 82 -11.40 9.61 10.09
CA PRO A 82 -10.21 8.78 10.28
C PRO A 82 -10.54 7.29 10.53
N MET A 83 -11.65 7.04 11.22
CA MET A 83 -12.16 5.70 11.50
C MET A 83 -12.46 4.90 10.22
N ARG A 84 -13.08 5.53 9.20
CA ARG A 84 -13.44 4.85 7.94
C ARG A 84 -12.24 4.60 7.04
N LEU A 85 -11.25 5.50 7.04
CA LEU A 85 -9.99 5.31 6.31
C LEU A 85 -9.23 4.09 6.85
N THR A 86 -9.22 3.93 8.18
CA THR A 86 -8.57 2.79 8.82
C THR A 86 -9.29 1.47 8.52
N ILE A 87 -10.63 1.47 8.51
CA ILE A 87 -11.44 0.28 8.19
C ILE A 87 -11.33 -0.10 6.70
N ALA A 88 -11.36 0.87 5.78
CA ALA A 88 -11.18 0.61 4.35
C ALA A 88 -9.78 0.04 4.05
N GLY A 89 -8.75 0.54 4.72
CA GLY A 89 -7.40 -0.03 4.67
C GLY A 89 -7.33 -1.47 5.18
N ALA A 90 -7.97 -1.76 6.31
CA ALA A 90 -8.02 -3.13 6.85
C ALA A 90 -8.75 -4.11 5.93
N VAL A 91 -9.83 -3.67 5.26
CA VAL A 91 -10.55 -4.50 4.28
C VAL A 91 -9.68 -4.77 3.04
N MET A 92 -8.90 -3.80 2.57
CA MET A 92 -7.98 -4.00 1.44
C MET A 92 -6.73 -4.81 1.79
N ALA A 93 -6.26 -4.79 3.04
CA ALA A 93 -5.19 -5.67 3.47
C ALA A 93 -5.65 -7.12 3.73
N ALA A 94 -6.95 -7.32 3.97
CA ALA A 94 -7.56 -8.64 4.10
C ALA A 94 -7.92 -9.29 2.75
N LEU A 95 -7.94 -8.49 1.66
CA LEU A 95 -8.18 -8.96 0.29
C LEU A 95 -6.87 -9.33 -0.39
#